data_AF-A0A7V8EV03-F1
#
_entry.id   AF-A0A7V8EV03-F1
#
_cell.length_a   1.000
_cell.length_b   1.000
_cell.length_c   1.000
_cell.angle_alpha   90.00
_cell.angle_beta   90.00
_cell.angle_gamma   90.00
#
_symmetry.space_group_name_H-M   'P 1'
#
loop_
_entity.id
_entity.type
_entity.pdbx_description
1 polymer ?
#
loop_
_entity_poly.entity_id
_entity_poly.type
_entity_poly.pdbx_seq_one_letter_code
_entity_poly.pdbx_strand_id
1 'polypeptide(L)' 'MNRPDLCPACGARNDCVLADPRSASQACWCYSVSIDPAVIKALAPELRNQSCLCPRCAGVEAQLRADSVDRP' A
#
# COMPACT_ATOMS: atom_id res chain seq x y z
N MET A 1 -6.14 3.09 -18.73
CA MET A 1 -4.69 2.91 -18.49
C MET A 1 -4.54 2.66 -17.00
N ASN A 2 -4.17 1.45 -16.58
CA ASN A 2 -4.01 1.12 -15.16
C ASN A 2 -2.75 1.85 -14.64
N ARG A 3 -2.84 2.54 -13.49
CA ARG A 3 -1.70 3.22 -12.85
C ARG A 3 -1.30 2.42 -11.61
N PRO A 4 -0.46 1.38 -11.77
CA PRO A 4 -0.16 0.43 -10.69
C PRO A 4 0.58 1.07 -9.51
N ASP A 5 1.18 2.26 -9.72
CA ASP A 5 1.90 3.06 -8.74
C ASP A 5 1.01 4.03 -7.94
N LEU A 6 -0.28 4.12 -8.26
CA LEU A 6 -1.22 5.02 -7.59
C LEU A 6 -2.27 4.29 -6.77
N CYS A 7 -2.56 4.87 -5.62
CA CYS A 7 -3.61 4.46 -4.70
C CYS A 7 -4.99 4.71 -5.33
N PRO A 8 -5.84 3.69 -5.45
CA PRO A 8 -7.15 3.84 -6.09
C PRO A 8 -8.13 4.65 -5.22
N ALA A 9 -7.89 4.73 -3.91
CA ALA A 9 -8.76 5.44 -2.97
C ALA A 9 -8.54 6.96 -2.96
N CYS A 10 -7.30 7.43 -3.15
CA CYS A 10 -6.98 8.87 -3.04
C CYS A 10 -6.16 9.43 -4.21
N GLY A 11 -5.75 8.61 -5.17
CA GLY A 11 -4.97 9.04 -6.34
C GLY A 11 -3.49 9.40 -6.07
N ALA A 12 -3.04 9.37 -4.82
CA ALA A 12 -1.63 9.58 -4.45
C ALA A 12 -0.78 8.34 -4.78
N ARG A 13 0.56 8.43 -4.67
CA ARG A 13 1.44 7.26 -4.77
C ARG A 13 1.08 6.21 -3.73
N ASN A 14 1.12 4.94 -4.12
CA ASN A 14 0.88 3.82 -3.21
C ASN A 14 2.15 3.28 -2.54
N ASP A 15 3.31 3.79 -2.95
CA ASP A 15 4.64 3.40 -2.46
C ASP A 15 4.90 1.89 -2.59
N CYS A 16 4.21 1.23 -3.52
CA CYS A 16 4.41 -0.18 -3.81
C CYS A 16 5.69 -0.37 -4.63
N VAL A 17 6.72 -0.93 -4.01
CA VAL A 17 7.99 -1.22 -4.69
C VAL A 17 7.86 -2.26 -5.80
N LEU A 18 6.81 -3.09 -5.77
CA LEU A 18 6.51 -4.09 -6.79
C LEU A 18 5.83 -3.48 -8.02
N ALA A 19 5.30 -2.25 -7.92
CA ALA A 19 4.72 -1.54 -9.05
C ALA A 19 5.78 -0.99 -10.02
N ASP A 20 7.04 -0.84 -9.55
CA ASP A 20 8.19 -0.48 -10.38
C ASP A 20 9.11 -1.70 -10.56
N PRO A 21 9.29 -2.21 -11.79
CA PRO A 21 10.18 -3.33 -12.08
C PRO A 21 11.62 -3.14 -11.57
N ARG A 22 12.08 -1.89 -11.42
CA ARG A 22 13.43 -1.56 -10.93
C ARG A 22 13.58 -1.79 -9.43
N SER A 23 12.49 -1.68 -8.66
CA SER A 23 12.48 -1.89 -7.21
C SER A 23 11.77 -3.19 -6.79
N ALA A 24 11.28 -3.98 -7.75
CA ALA A 24 10.49 -5.19 -7.48
C ALA A 24 11.26 -6.31 -6.74
N SER A 25 12.58 -6.18 -6.57
CA SER A 25 13.41 -7.06 -5.75
C SER A 25 13.41 -6.71 -4.26
N GLN A 26 12.86 -5.56 -3.87
CA GLN A 26 12.81 -5.09 -2.48
C GLN A 26 11.52 -5.52 -1.79
N ALA A 27 11.57 -5.68 -0.47
CA ALA A 27 10.37 -5.91 0.33
C ALA A 27 9.48 -4.66 0.31
N CYS A 28 8.18 -4.84 0.04
CA CYS A 28 7.21 -3.75 0.10
C CYS A 28 6.82 -3.46 1.55
N TRP A 29 6.54 -2.19 1.88
CA TRP A 29 6.08 -1.79 3.21
C TRP A 29 4.86 -2.61 3.68
N CYS A 30 4.01 -3.07 2.75
CA CYS A 30 2.79 -3.81 3.08
C CYS A 30 3.08 -5.18 3.71
N TYR A 31 4.31 -5.69 3.60
CA TYR A 31 4.72 -6.97 4.21
C TYR A 31 5.01 -6.86 5.70
N SER A 32 5.29 -5.65 6.21
CA SER A 32 5.60 -5.41 7.63
C SER A 32 4.40 -4.93 8.45
N VAL A 33 3.20 -4.91 7.88
CA VAL A 33 2.01 -4.36 8.53
C VAL A 33 0.80 -5.30 8.40
N SER A 34 -0.19 -5.07 9.23
CA SER A 34 -1.49 -5.75 9.14
C SER A 34 -2.53 -4.77 8.63
N ILE A 35 -3.03 -4.99 7.42
CA ILE A 35 -4.08 -4.18 6.80
C ILE A 35 -5.45 -4.78 7.14
N ASP A 36 -6.35 -3.98 7.72
CA ASP A 36 -7.73 -4.42 7.98
C ASP A 36 -8.46 -4.72 6.65
N PRO A 37 -8.95 -5.96 6.43
CA PRO A 37 -9.70 -6.31 5.24
C PRO A 37 -10.93 -5.43 5.00
N ALA A 38 -11.51 -4.83 6.05
CA ALA A 38 -12.63 -3.90 5.94
C ALA A 38 -12.28 -2.67 5.09
N VAL A 39 -11.03 -2.19 5.16
CA VAL A 39 -10.54 -1.05 4.35
C VAL A 39 -10.59 -1.38 2.86
N ILE A 40 -10.18 -2.60 2.49
CA ILE A 40 -10.21 -3.05 1.08
C ILE A 40 -11.66 -3.26 0.63
N LYS A 41 -12.50 -3.82 1.50
CA LYS A 41 -13.94 -4.01 1.23
C LYS A 41 -14.70 -2.69 1.10
N ALA A 42 -14.23 -1.60 1.72
CA ALA A 42 -14.84 -0.28 1.60
C ALA A 42 -14.60 0.37 0.22
N LEU A 43 -13.62 -0.11 -0.55
CA LEU A 43 -13.40 0.37 -1.92
C LEU A 43 -14.56 -0.03 -2.83
N ALA A 44 -14.85 0.83 -3.82
CA ALA A 44 -15.74 0.48 -4.93
C ALA A 44 -15.27 -0.85 -5.57
N PRO A 45 -16.16 -1.80 -5.87
CA PRO A 45 -15.80 -3.12 -6.39
C PRO A 45 -14.84 -3.07 -7.58
N GLU A 46 -15.05 -2.09 -8.46
CA GLU A 46 -14.26 -1.84 -9.66
C GLU A 46 -12.83 -1.48 -9.31
N LEU A 47 -12.58 -0.78 -8.19
CA LEU A 47 -11.26 -0.35 -7.73
C LEU A 47 -10.47 -1.45 -6.99
N ARG A 48 -11.12 -2.55 -6.64
CA ARG A 48 -10.47 -3.67 -5.95
C ARG A 48 -9.60 -4.46 -6.94
N ASN A 49 -8.49 -5.01 -6.46
CA ASN A 49 -7.54 -5.81 -7.25
C ASN A 49 -6.89 -5.08 -8.45
N GLN A 50 -7.02 -3.76 -8.56
CA GLN A 50 -6.39 -2.98 -9.65
C GLN A 50 -4.99 -2.47 -9.30
N SER A 51 -4.82 -1.93 -8.09
CA SER A 51 -3.54 -1.40 -7.57
C SER A 51 -3.51 -1.44 -6.04
N CYS A 52 -2.32 -1.28 -5.45
CA CYS A 52 -2.15 -1.25 -4.00
C CYS A 52 -2.70 0.07 -3.40
N LEU A 53 -3.20 0.00 -2.17
CA LEU A 53 -3.48 1.18 -1.36
C LEU A 53 -2.18 1.86 -0.91
N CYS A 54 -2.20 3.15 -0.62
CA CYS A 54 -1.09 3.82 0.08
C CYS A 54 -1.17 3.56 1.60
N PRO A 55 -0.07 3.71 2.37
CA PRO A 55 -0.07 3.50 3.81
C PRO A 55 -1.16 4.24 4.59
N ARG A 56 -1.45 5.48 4.17
CA ARG A 56 -2.53 6.31 4.74
C ARG A 56 -3.91 5.70 4.51
N CYS A 57 -4.21 5.32 3.28
CA CYS A 57 -5.51 4.72 2.96
C CYS A 57 -5.64 3.30 3.51
N ALA A 58 -4.53 2.58 3.70
CA ALA A 58 -4.49 1.30 4.40
C ALA A 58 -4.62 1.43 5.93
N GLY A 59 -4.48 2.65 6.49
CA GLY A 59 -4.60 2.90 7.92
C GLY A 59 -3.40 2.45 8.77
N VAL A 60 -2.23 2.24 8.15
CA VAL A 60 -1.07 1.57 8.79
C VAL A 60 0.07 2.52 9.13
N GLU A 61 -0.09 3.83 8.94
CA GLU A 61 1.01 4.81 9.15
C GLU A 61 1.61 4.74 10.56
N ALA A 62 0.79 4.45 11.57
CA ALA A 62 1.27 4.26 12.94
C ALA A 62 2.13 2.99 13.08
N GLN A 63 1.77 1.89 12.41
CA GLN A 63 2.55 0.65 12.40
C GLN A 63 3.90 0.86 11.69
N LEU A 64 3.90 1.55 10.54
CA LEU A 64 5.15 1.83 9.82
C LEU A 64 6.10 2.73 10.61
N ARG A 65 5.57 3.70 11.35
CA ARG A 65 6.38 4.53 12.25
C ARG A 65 6.97 3.71 13.39
N ALA A 66 6.22 2.76 13.95
CA ALA A 66 6.71 1.87 14.99
C ALA A 66 7.81 0.91 14.48
N ASP A 67 7.62 0.31 13.30
CA ASP A 67 8.61 -0.58 12.64
C ASP A 67 9.93 0.14 12.34
N SER A 68 9.85 1.40 11.89
CA SER A 68 11.04 2.21 11.58
C SER A 68 11.88 2.58 12.81
N VAL A 69 11.27 2.62 13.99
CA VAL A 69 11.95 2.96 15.26
C VAL A 69 12.63 1.73 15.89
N ASP A 70 12.10 0.54 15.62
CA ASP A 70 12.59 -0.73 16.18
C ASP A 70 13.77 -1.34 15.40
N ARG A 71 14.05 -0.85 14.19
CA ARG A 71 15.16 -1.35 13.37
C ARG A 71 16.50 -0.74 13.84
N PRO A 72 17.45 -1.55 14.38
CA PRO A 72 18.74 -1.06 14.88
C PRO A 72 19.66 -0.52 13.77
#